data_AF-A0A5C6G084-F1
#
_entry.id   AF-A0A5C6G084-F1
#
_cell.length_a   1.000
_cell.length_b   1.000
_cell.length_c   1.000
_cell.angle_alpha   90.00
_cell.angle_beta   90.00
_cell.angle_gamma   90.00
#
_symmetry.space_group_name_H-M   'P 1'
#
loop_
_entity.id
_entity.type
_entity.pdbx_description
1 polymer ?
#
loop_
_entity_poly.entity_id
_entity_poly.type
_entity_poly.pdbx_seq_one_letter_code
_entity_poly.pdbx_strand_id
1 'polypeptide(L)'
;MTGNEPDPSQPEQPANQALRARVPDHVADGCFSTGAIVMTGPSEFIVDFLQTIGRPHRIARRIVIPHNVMPQFIDALEKNIDLYRNRFGDPPKPNQPPQDPNARRPSPQEIYDDLKLPDEVLSGTYANGVMIGHGANEFGLDFLTSFFPQSAVSARVFLSAGQVPRLLDSLKGAVNQLSQRRQEPPQGQSHSYDPNQDFKPQEPPPSDNADGDDDDSGVDNGNGPV
;
A
#
# COMPACT_ATOMS: atom_id res chain seq x y z
N MET A 1 -7.21 46.57 -38.28
CA MET A 1 -7.25 45.18 -37.82
C MET A 1 -6.21 45.04 -36.72
N THR A 2 -6.60 45.34 -35.49
CA THR A 2 -5.72 45.34 -34.31
C THR A 2 -5.78 43.97 -33.64
N GLY A 3 -4.60 43.41 -33.36
CA GLY A 3 -4.42 42.09 -32.76
C GLY A 3 -4.96 42.03 -31.34
N ASN A 4 -5.50 40.86 -30.99
CA ASN A 4 -5.89 40.52 -29.63
C ASN A 4 -4.62 40.12 -28.86
N GLU A 5 -4.14 40.97 -27.96
CA GLU A 5 -3.19 40.58 -26.93
C GLU A 5 -3.92 39.73 -25.86
N PRO A 6 -3.33 38.62 -25.38
CA PRO A 6 -3.93 37.84 -24.31
C PRO A 6 -3.78 38.59 -22.97
N ASP A 7 -4.89 38.74 -22.25
CA ASP A 7 -5.00 39.37 -20.93
C ASP A 7 -4.22 38.56 -19.86
N PRO A 8 -3.25 39.17 -19.13
CA PRO A 8 -2.44 38.49 -18.12
C PRO A 8 -3.18 38.20 -16.80
N SER A 9 -4.48 38.48 -16.70
CA SER A 9 -5.24 38.45 -15.44
C SER A 9 -6.07 37.17 -15.22
N GLN A 10 -5.90 36.13 -16.05
CA GLN A 10 -6.67 34.90 -15.89
C GLN A 10 -5.98 33.99 -14.84
N PRO A 11 -6.61 33.67 -13.70
CA PRO A 11 -6.05 32.70 -12.77
C PRO A 11 -5.86 31.37 -13.51
N GLU A 12 -4.61 30.89 -13.56
CA GLU A 12 -4.28 29.60 -14.16
C GLU A 12 -5.16 28.52 -13.52
N GLN A 13 -6.01 27.88 -14.33
CA GLN A 13 -6.87 26.81 -13.85
C GLN A 13 -5.98 25.68 -13.29
N PRO A 14 -6.28 25.13 -12.09
CA PRO A 14 -5.47 24.08 -11.45
C PRO A 14 -5.35 22.79 -12.27
N ALA A 15 -6.14 22.62 -13.33
CA ALA A 15 -6.09 21.49 -14.25
C ALA A 15 -4.76 21.38 -15.04
N ASN A 16 -3.98 22.47 -15.16
CA ASN A 16 -2.79 22.47 -16.02
C ASN A 16 -1.49 22.02 -15.33
N GLN A 17 -1.49 21.84 -14.00
CA GLN A 17 -0.28 21.42 -13.27
C GLN A 17 0.08 19.95 -13.53
N ALA A 18 -0.92 19.08 -13.69
CA ALA A 18 -0.69 17.66 -14.01
C ALA A 18 -0.04 17.49 -15.40
N LEU A 19 -0.40 18.33 -16.37
CA LEU A 19 0.22 18.34 -17.70
C LEU A 19 1.69 18.82 -17.70
N ARG A 20 2.14 19.50 -16.63
CA ARG A 20 3.48 20.08 -16.52
C ARG A 20 4.40 19.30 -15.56
N ALA A 21 3.95 18.16 -15.05
CA ALA A 21 4.76 17.36 -14.13
C ALA A 21 6.01 16.82 -14.83
N ARG A 22 7.19 17.02 -14.22
CA ARG A 22 8.43 16.39 -14.72
C ARG A 22 8.44 14.92 -14.36
N VAL A 23 8.98 14.10 -15.26
CA VAL A 23 9.27 12.69 -14.97
C VAL A 23 10.76 12.59 -14.62
N PRO A 24 11.12 12.27 -13.36
CA PRO A 24 12.50 11.97 -13.01
C PRO A 24 12.99 10.71 -13.72
N ASP A 25 14.28 10.67 -14.10
CA ASP A 25 14.85 9.54 -14.85
C ASP A 25 14.65 8.19 -14.16
N HIS A 26 14.85 8.14 -12.84
CA HIS A 26 14.67 6.92 -12.03
C HIS A 26 13.21 6.43 -11.94
N VAL A 27 12.24 7.24 -12.39
CA VAL A 27 10.80 6.89 -12.44
C VAL A 27 10.35 6.61 -13.87
N ALA A 28 11.12 7.03 -14.88
CA ALA A 28 10.70 7.03 -16.28
C ALA A 28 10.29 5.64 -16.79
N ASP A 29 11.03 4.61 -16.39
CA ASP A 29 10.78 3.21 -16.76
C ASP A 29 9.51 2.64 -16.14
N GLY A 30 9.09 3.18 -14.99
CA GLY A 30 7.96 2.68 -14.22
C GLY A 30 8.09 1.22 -13.77
N CYS A 31 6.98 0.64 -13.33
CA CYS A 31 6.91 -0.78 -13.01
C CYS A 31 5.59 -1.40 -13.49
N PHE A 32 5.66 -2.64 -13.97
CA PHE A 32 4.46 -3.43 -14.25
C PHE A 32 3.90 -4.04 -12.97
N SER A 33 2.57 -4.03 -12.86
CA SER A 33 1.83 -4.60 -11.76
C SER A 33 0.87 -5.69 -12.26
N THR A 34 0.71 -6.74 -11.45
CA THR A 34 -0.26 -7.81 -11.67
C THR A 34 -1.58 -7.59 -10.91
N GLY A 35 -1.61 -6.61 -10.01
CA GLY A 35 -2.76 -6.30 -9.16
C GLY A 35 -2.38 -5.33 -8.04
N ALA A 36 -3.33 -5.02 -7.17
CA ALA A 36 -3.04 -4.16 -6.02
C ALA A 36 -3.81 -4.62 -4.79
N ILE A 37 -3.24 -4.32 -3.63
CA ILE A 37 -3.91 -4.39 -2.32
C ILE A 37 -4.10 -2.96 -1.84
N VAL A 38 -5.31 -2.64 -1.39
CA VAL A 38 -5.64 -1.32 -0.84
C VAL A 38 -5.89 -1.47 0.65
N MET A 39 -5.19 -0.68 1.45
CA MET A 39 -5.36 -0.64 2.90
C MET A 39 -5.71 0.78 3.35
N THR A 40 -6.53 0.88 4.38
CA THR A 40 -6.93 2.15 4.99
C THR A 40 -6.15 2.36 6.28
N GLY A 41 -5.11 3.19 6.24
CA GLY A 41 -4.40 3.66 7.42
C GLY A 41 -5.18 4.70 8.24
N PRO A 42 -4.56 5.24 9.30
CA PRO A 42 -5.19 6.26 10.16
C PRO A 42 -5.43 7.59 9.43
N SER A 43 -4.48 8.03 8.59
CA SER A 43 -4.55 9.32 7.85
C SER A 43 -4.39 9.18 6.34
N GLU A 44 -3.83 8.06 5.88
CA GLU A 44 -3.57 7.77 4.47
C GLU A 44 -4.16 6.42 4.05
N PHE A 45 -4.37 6.27 2.74
CA PHE A 45 -4.53 4.97 2.10
C PHE A 45 -3.17 4.49 1.61
N ILE A 46 -2.96 3.18 1.71
CA ILE A 46 -1.80 2.50 1.15
C ILE A 46 -2.27 1.66 -0.03
N VAL A 47 -1.68 1.87 -1.20
CA VAL A 47 -1.93 1.11 -2.41
C VAL A 47 -0.66 0.37 -2.78
N ASP A 48 -0.64 -0.93 -2.48
CA ASP A 48 0.47 -1.82 -2.74
C ASP A 48 0.25 -2.54 -4.05
N PHE A 49 0.95 -2.12 -5.09
CA PHE A 49 0.98 -2.78 -6.39
C PHE A 49 1.88 -4.00 -6.35
N LEU A 50 1.36 -5.12 -6.84
CA LEU A 50 1.97 -6.43 -6.73
C LEU A 50 2.70 -6.82 -8.00
N GLN A 51 3.76 -7.62 -7.87
CA GLN A 51 4.32 -8.42 -8.95
C GLN A 51 4.26 -9.89 -8.53
N THR A 52 3.30 -10.61 -9.10
CA THR A 52 3.04 -12.02 -8.82
C THR A 52 3.43 -12.95 -9.97
N ILE A 53 4.02 -12.41 -11.04
CA ILE A 53 4.60 -13.22 -12.12
C ILE A 53 6.01 -13.62 -11.70
N GLY A 54 6.24 -14.93 -11.56
CA GLY A 54 7.49 -15.49 -11.07
C GLY A 54 7.62 -15.45 -9.55
N ARG A 55 8.53 -16.23 -8.98
CA ARG A 55 8.85 -16.20 -7.55
C ARG A 55 10.18 -15.46 -7.34
N PRO A 56 10.32 -14.71 -6.24
CA PRO A 56 9.33 -14.48 -5.19
C PRO A 56 8.25 -13.46 -5.62
N HIS A 57 7.01 -13.65 -5.16
CA HIS A 57 6.01 -12.59 -5.27
C HIS A 57 6.45 -11.41 -4.40
N ARG A 58 6.19 -10.19 -4.87
CA ARG A 58 6.65 -8.98 -4.17
C ARG A 58 5.72 -7.80 -4.34
N ILE A 59 5.88 -6.82 -3.46
CA ILE A 59 5.37 -5.46 -3.69
C ILE A 59 6.29 -4.79 -4.72
N ALA A 60 5.73 -4.46 -5.88
CA ALA A 60 6.44 -3.74 -6.94
C ALA A 60 6.51 -2.23 -6.66
N ARG A 61 5.43 -1.68 -6.09
CA ARG A 61 5.38 -0.28 -5.67
C ARG A 61 4.35 -0.09 -4.58
N ARG A 62 4.73 0.64 -3.54
CA ARG A 62 3.82 1.10 -2.49
C ARG A 62 3.53 2.59 -2.70
N ILE A 63 2.27 2.94 -2.88
CA ILE A 63 1.84 4.34 -3.01
C ILE A 63 1.06 4.74 -1.76
N VAL A 64 1.42 5.88 -1.18
CA VAL A 64 0.77 6.47 -0.01
C VAL A 64 -0.07 7.66 -0.47
N ILE A 65 -1.39 7.59 -0.28
CA ILE A 65 -2.35 8.58 -0.78
C ILE A 65 -3.15 9.15 0.40
N PRO A 66 -3.18 10.49 0.60
CA PRO A 66 -4.03 11.10 1.61
C PRO A 66 -5.51 10.74 1.46
N HIS A 67 -6.25 10.64 2.58
CA HIS A 67 -7.67 10.30 2.54
C HIS A 67 -8.51 11.21 1.64
N ASN A 68 -8.21 12.51 1.61
CA ASN A 68 -8.93 13.51 0.81
C ASN A 68 -8.64 13.43 -0.69
N VAL A 69 -7.54 12.78 -1.10
CA VAL A 69 -7.15 12.63 -2.51
C VAL A 69 -7.81 11.40 -3.14
N MET A 70 -8.08 10.36 -2.35
CA MET A 70 -8.61 9.10 -2.85
C MET A 70 -9.93 9.19 -3.65
N PRO A 71 -10.93 10.00 -3.26
CA PRO A 71 -12.14 10.16 -4.07
C PRO A 71 -11.86 10.67 -5.49
N GLN A 72 -10.97 11.65 -5.63
CA GLN A 72 -10.57 12.17 -6.95
C GLN A 72 -9.87 11.10 -7.78
N PHE A 73 -9.06 10.24 -7.16
CA PHE A 73 -8.45 9.11 -7.86
C PHE A 73 -9.51 8.13 -8.38
N ILE A 74 -10.48 7.75 -7.54
CA ILE A 74 -11.58 6.85 -7.93
C ILE A 74 -12.34 7.44 -9.14
N ASP A 75 -12.72 8.71 -9.07
CA ASP A 75 -13.43 9.40 -10.16
C ASP A 75 -12.62 9.44 -11.45
N ALA A 76 -11.30 9.71 -11.35
CA ALA A 76 -10.41 9.74 -12.50
C ALA A 76 -10.26 8.34 -13.14
N LEU A 77 -10.15 7.30 -12.32
CA LEU A 77 -10.02 5.92 -12.78
C LEU A 77 -11.30 5.43 -13.44
N GLU A 78 -12.46 5.73 -12.84
CA GLU A 78 -13.78 5.41 -13.39
C GLU A 78 -14.00 6.06 -14.76
N LYS A 79 -13.75 7.37 -14.88
CA LYS A 79 -13.82 8.08 -16.17
C LYS A 79 -12.89 7.46 -17.22
N ASN A 80 -11.68 7.07 -16.84
CA ASN A 80 -10.74 6.45 -17.77
C ASN A 80 -11.17 5.04 -18.20
N ILE A 81 -11.79 4.26 -17.32
CA ILE A 81 -12.41 2.97 -17.70
C ILE A 81 -13.54 3.19 -18.71
N ASP A 82 -14.37 4.22 -18.53
CA ASP A 82 -15.46 4.51 -19.48
C ASP A 82 -14.91 4.98 -20.83
N LEU A 83 -13.89 5.83 -20.84
CA LEU A 83 -13.18 6.21 -22.07
C LEU A 83 -12.56 5.00 -22.78
N TYR A 84 -11.95 4.08 -22.02
CA TYR A 84 -11.42 2.83 -22.55
C TYR A 84 -12.56 2.00 -23.17
N ARG A 85 -13.68 1.81 -22.46
CA ARG A 85 -14.83 1.03 -22.95
C ARG A 85 -15.37 1.56 -24.27
N ASN A 86 -15.50 2.88 -24.37
CA ASN A 86 -15.97 3.53 -25.59
C ASN A 86 -15.02 3.31 -26.78
N ARG A 87 -13.71 3.15 -26.53
CA ARG A 87 -12.69 3.01 -27.56
C ARG A 87 -12.38 1.55 -27.93
N PHE A 88 -12.35 0.67 -26.95
CA PHE A 88 -11.84 -0.70 -27.08
C PHE A 88 -12.84 -1.79 -26.69
N GLY A 89 -14.00 -1.42 -26.14
CA GLY A 89 -14.97 -2.35 -25.54
C GLY A 89 -14.63 -2.71 -24.10
N ASP A 90 -15.32 -3.70 -23.54
CA ASP A 90 -15.11 -4.08 -22.14
C ASP A 90 -13.69 -4.60 -21.88
N PRO A 91 -13.06 -4.21 -20.75
CA PRO A 91 -11.77 -4.75 -20.37
C PRO A 91 -11.82 -6.28 -20.24
N PRO A 92 -10.78 -7.01 -20.69
CA PRO A 92 -10.75 -8.46 -20.63
C PRO A 92 -10.82 -8.91 -19.17
N LYS A 93 -11.71 -9.85 -18.84
CA LYS A 93 -11.80 -10.38 -17.47
C LYS A 93 -10.52 -11.18 -17.18
N PRO A 94 -9.82 -10.94 -16.06
CA PRO A 94 -8.70 -11.78 -15.67
C PRO A 94 -9.16 -13.23 -15.50
N ASN A 95 -8.36 -14.20 -15.96
CA ASN A 95 -8.59 -15.61 -15.65
C ASN A 95 -8.48 -15.79 -14.14
N GLN A 96 -9.62 -15.92 -13.46
CA GLN A 96 -9.65 -16.33 -12.06
C GLN A 96 -9.60 -17.85 -12.01
N PRO A 97 -8.66 -18.46 -11.27
CA PRO A 97 -8.75 -19.89 -11.00
C PRO A 97 -10.12 -20.17 -10.33
N PRO A 98 -10.75 -21.33 -10.58
CA PRO A 98 -12.01 -21.69 -9.95
C PRO A 98 -11.89 -21.51 -8.43
N GLN A 99 -12.59 -20.52 -7.88
CA GLN A 99 -12.64 -20.34 -6.43
C GLN A 99 -13.57 -21.40 -5.89
N ASP A 100 -13.05 -22.29 -5.03
CA ASP A 100 -13.89 -23.18 -4.24
C ASP A 100 -14.86 -22.32 -3.40
N PRO A 101 -16.19 -22.50 -3.53
CA PRO A 101 -17.18 -21.74 -2.77
C PRO A 101 -16.99 -21.83 -1.25
N ASN A 102 -16.36 -22.89 -0.77
CA ASN A 102 -16.06 -23.12 0.64
C ASN A 102 -14.63 -22.69 1.03
N ALA A 103 -13.80 -22.24 0.08
CA ALA A 103 -12.48 -21.74 0.41
C ALA A 103 -12.61 -20.44 1.23
N ARG A 104 -11.99 -20.47 2.42
CA ARG A 104 -11.82 -19.27 3.24
C ARG A 104 -11.07 -18.21 2.43
N ARG A 105 -11.63 -17.00 2.35
CA ARG A 105 -10.91 -15.86 1.78
C ARG A 105 -9.74 -15.51 2.70
N PRO A 106 -8.49 -15.47 2.19
CA PRO A 106 -7.34 -15.09 3.01
C PRO A 106 -7.51 -13.65 3.49
N SER A 107 -7.10 -13.41 4.73
CA SER A 107 -6.98 -12.09 5.33
C SER A 107 -5.88 -11.28 4.64
N PRO A 108 -5.91 -9.94 4.71
CA PRO A 108 -4.83 -9.11 4.20
C PRO A 108 -3.46 -9.49 4.75
N GLN A 109 -3.37 -9.85 6.03
CA GLN A 109 -2.12 -10.24 6.68
C GLN A 109 -1.53 -11.52 6.07
N GLU A 110 -2.35 -12.56 5.91
CA GLU A 110 -1.92 -13.82 5.24
C GLU A 110 -1.41 -13.56 3.82
N ILE A 111 -2.00 -12.58 3.10
CA ILE A 111 -1.51 -12.19 1.77
C ILE A 111 -0.12 -11.54 1.88
N TYR A 112 0.15 -10.72 2.90
CA TYR A 112 1.46 -10.08 3.09
C TYR A 112 2.56 -11.05 3.50
N ASP A 113 2.25 -12.09 4.27
CA ASP A 113 3.23 -13.09 4.69
C ASP A 113 3.89 -13.80 3.48
N ASP A 114 3.15 -13.91 2.37
CA ASP A 114 3.61 -14.49 1.11
C ASP A 114 4.33 -13.49 0.17
N LEU A 115 4.39 -12.21 0.54
CA LEU A 115 4.92 -11.14 -0.29
C LEU A 115 6.24 -10.62 0.26
N LYS A 116 7.27 -10.62 -0.59
CA LYS A 116 8.47 -9.86 -0.27
C LYS A 116 8.16 -8.37 -0.36
N LEU A 117 8.60 -7.63 0.66
CA LEU A 117 8.59 -6.17 0.67
C LEU A 117 10.05 -5.68 0.59
N PRO A 118 10.55 -5.36 -0.62
CA PRO A 118 11.90 -4.82 -0.77
C PRO A 118 12.10 -3.52 0.03
N ASP A 119 13.30 -3.30 0.56
CA ASP A 119 13.64 -2.12 1.38
C ASP A 119 13.33 -0.81 0.66
N GLU A 120 13.59 -0.75 -0.65
CA GLU A 120 13.35 0.43 -1.50
C GLU A 120 11.87 0.83 -1.61
N VAL A 121 10.94 -0.12 -1.39
CA VAL A 121 9.49 0.15 -1.41
C VAL A 121 8.88 0.18 -0.01
N LEU A 122 9.64 -0.15 1.04
CA LEU A 122 9.17 -0.29 2.41
C LEU A 122 8.41 0.95 2.89
N SER A 123 9.03 2.12 2.71
CA SER A 123 8.46 3.43 3.05
C SER A 123 7.41 3.92 2.03
N GLY A 124 7.41 3.35 0.84
CA GLY A 124 6.54 3.76 -0.26
C GLY A 124 6.86 5.13 -0.84
N THR A 125 5.99 5.56 -1.74
CA THR A 125 6.05 6.86 -2.41
C THR A 125 4.76 7.62 -2.16
N TYR A 126 4.87 8.85 -1.67
CA TYR A 126 3.72 9.72 -1.50
C TYR A 126 3.17 10.21 -2.85
N ALA A 127 1.85 10.32 -2.95
CA ALA A 127 1.17 10.91 -4.09
C ALA A 127 -0.07 11.72 -3.66
N ASN A 128 -0.19 12.94 -4.16
CA ASN A 128 -1.37 13.80 -3.96
C ASN A 128 -2.18 14.02 -5.24
N GLY A 129 -1.83 13.29 -6.31
CA GLY A 129 -2.55 13.28 -7.57
C GLY A 129 -2.16 12.08 -8.40
N VAL A 130 -2.88 11.88 -9.48
CA VAL A 130 -2.61 10.83 -10.45
C VAL A 130 -3.04 11.30 -11.84
N MET A 131 -2.21 11.01 -12.83
CA MET A 131 -2.55 11.13 -14.23
C MET A 131 -2.70 9.73 -14.81
N ILE A 132 -3.78 9.50 -15.55
CA ILE A 132 -4.14 8.18 -16.05
C ILE A 132 -4.20 8.25 -17.58
N GLY A 133 -3.43 7.39 -18.21
CA GLY A 133 -3.50 7.11 -19.65
C GLY A 133 -3.78 5.62 -19.87
N HIS A 134 -4.29 5.26 -21.04
CA HIS A 134 -4.55 3.87 -21.37
C HIS A 134 -4.36 3.58 -22.86
N GLY A 135 -3.83 2.39 -23.15
CA GLY A 135 -3.86 1.76 -24.45
C GLY A 135 -4.90 0.65 -24.51
N ALA A 136 -4.86 -0.19 -25.55
CA ALA A 136 -5.79 -1.31 -25.70
C ALA A 136 -5.57 -2.42 -24.65
N ASN A 137 -4.36 -2.55 -24.10
CA ASN A 137 -3.99 -3.69 -23.24
C ASN A 137 -3.67 -3.27 -21.79
N GLU A 138 -3.37 -2.00 -21.54
CA GLU A 138 -2.84 -1.53 -20.28
C GLU A 138 -3.24 -0.09 -19.96
N PHE A 139 -3.24 0.22 -18.67
CA PHE A 139 -3.37 1.56 -18.12
C PHE A 139 -2.03 1.97 -17.50
N GLY A 140 -1.58 3.19 -17.82
CA GLY A 140 -0.49 3.86 -17.14
C GLY A 140 -1.04 4.78 -16.06
N LEU A 141 -0.56 4.59 -14.84
CA LEU A 141 -0.87 5.39 -13.66
C LEU A 141 0.38 6.16 -13.25
N ASP A 142 0.40 7.45 -13.57
CA ASP A 142 1.45 8.38 -13.17
C ASP A 142 1.03 9.07 -11.88
N PHE A 143 1.54 8.59 -10.76
CA PHE A 143 1.34 9.19 -9.46
C PHE A 143 2.18 10.45 -9.32
N LEU A 144 1.54 11.51 -8.83
CA LEU A 144 2.11 12.85 -8.82
C LEU A 144 2.38 13.34 -7.40
N THR A 145 3.49 14.06 -7.26
CA THR A 145 3.73 14.99 -6.17
C THR A 145 3.64 16.41 -6.72
N SER A 146 2.51 17.07 -6.46
CA SER A 146 2.30 18.47 -6.83
C SER A 146 2.82 19.38 -5.71
N PHE A 147 4.13 19.61 -5.72
CA PHE A 147 4.83 20.50 -4.79
C PHE A 147 5.37 21.73 -5.51
N PHE A 148 5.48 22.85 -4.80
CA PHE A 148 6.19 24.03 -5.32
C PHE A 148 7.70 23.73 -5.39
N PRO A 149 8.44 24.20 -6.41
CA PRO A 149 7.99 25.04 -7.53
C PRO A 149 7.44 24.25 -8.73
N GLN A 150 7.62 22.93 -8.76
CA GLN A 150 7.23 22.13 -9.90
C GLN A 150 6.78 20.73 -9.47
N SER A 151 5.64 20.31 -10.00
CA SER A 151 5.14 18.94 -9.85
C SER A 151 6.08 17.92 -10.49
N ALA A 152 6.14 16.74 -9.91
CA ALA A 152 6.90 15.61 -10.45
C ALA A 152 6.08 14.32 -10.40
N VAL A 153 6.37 13.40 -11.32
CA VAL A 153 5.90 12.02 -11.23
C VAL A 153 6.74 11.31 -10.18
N SER A 154 6.09 10.88 -9.10
CA SER A 154 6.75 10.18 -7.98
C SER A 154 6.79 8.67 -8.20
N ALA A 155 5.81 8.12 -8.93
CA ALA A 155 5.82 6.74 -9.37
C ALA A 155 5.02 6.58 -10.67
N ARG A 156 5.46 5.65 -11.52
CA ARG A 156 4.75 5.23 -12.71
C ARG A 156 4.45 3.74 -12.62
N VAL A 157 3.18 3.38 -12.69
CA VAL A 157 2.72 1.99 -12.60
C VAL A 157 1.91 1.64 -13.83
N PHE A 158 2.23 0.51 -14.46
CA PHE A 158 1.47 -0.06 -15.56
C PHE A 158 0.66 -1.24 -15.06
N LEU A 159 -0.64 -1.24 -15.36
CA LEU A 159 -1.57 -2.31 -14.98
C LEU A 159 -2.31 -2.80 -16.21
N SER A 160 -2.47 -4.12 -16.36
CA SER A 160 -3.26 -4.66 -17.47
C SER A 160 -4.70 -4.16 -17.39
N ALA A 161 -5.30 -3.84 -18.54
CA ALA A 161 -6.64 -3.26 -18.62
C ALA A 161 -7.68 -4.09 -17.85
N GLY A 162 -7.54 -5.42 -17.90
CA GLY A 162 -8.43 -6.35 -17.19
C GLY A 162 -8.39 -6.27 -15.66
N GLN A 163 -7.29 -5.81 -15.07
CA GLN A 163 -7.16 -5.66 -13.61
C GLN A 163 -7.70 -4.33 -13.09
N VAL A 164 -7.88 -3.33 -13.96
CA VAL A 164 -8.27 -1.97 -13.57
C VAL A 164 -9.66 -1.91 -12.92
N PRO A 165 -10.70 -2.62 -13.41
CA PRO A 165 -12.00 -2.63 -12.72
C PRO A 165 -11.90 -3.15 -11.28
N ARG A 166 -11.10 -4.20 -11.05
CA ARG A 166 -10.89 -4.76 -9.70
C ARG A 166 -10.16 -3.78 -8.78
N LEU A 167 -9.19 -3.03 -9.32
CA LEU A 167 -8.54 -1.95 -8.59
C LEU A 167 -9.59 -0.89 -8.18
N LEU A 168 -10.41 -0.43 -9.13
CA LEU A 168 -11.48 0.55 -8.85
C LEU A 168 -12.41 0.08 -7.73
N ASP A 169 -12.88 -1.17 -7.80
CA ASP A 169 -13.76 -1.76 -6.78
C ASP A 169 -13.09 -1.80 -5.41
N SER A 170 -11.80 -2.13 -5.36
CA SER A 170 -11.01 -2.18 -4.13
C SER A 170 -10.84 -0.79 -3.50
N LEU A 171 -10.58 0.24 -4.32
CA LEU A 171 -10.48 1.63 -3.87
C LEU A 171 -11.81 2.14 -3.32
N LYS A 172 -12.92 1.88 -4.03
CA LYS A 172 -14.29 2.21 -3.58
C LYS A 172 -14.62 1.52 -2.25
N GLY A 173 -14.30 0.23 -2.14
CA GLY A 173 -14.45 -0.54 -0.91
C GLY A 173 -13.70 0.08 0.28
N ALA A 174 -12.43 0.47 0.07
CA ALA A 174 -11.61 1.09 1.10
C ALA A 174 -12.17 2.44 1.60
N VAL A 175 -12.67 3.29 0.68
CA VAL A 175 -13.31 4.58 1.04
C VAL A 175 -14.61 4.36 1.82
N ASN A 176 -15.42 3.38 1.43
CA ASN A 176 -16.64 3.04 2.14
C ASN A 176 -16.35 2.56 3.58
N GLN A 177 -15.36 1.68 3.74
CA GLN A 177 -14.90 1.22 5.05
C GLN A 177 -14.39 2.37 5.94
N LEU A 178 -13.62 3.31 5.37
CA LEU A 178 -13.17 4.50 6.10
C LEU A 178 -14.35 5.35 6.58
N SER A 179 -15.37 5.52 5.74
CA SER A 179 -16.55 6.32 6.05
C SER A 179 -17.38 5.68 7.17
N GLN A 180 -17.55 4.36 7.14
CA GLN A 180 -18.23 3.60 8.20
C GLN A 180 -17.47 3.73 9.54
N ARG A 181 -16.15 3.53 9.52
CA ARG A 181 -15.30 3.68 10.71
C ARG A 181 -15.36 5.07 11.34
N ARG A 182 -15.58 6.13 10.54
CA ARG A 182 -15.75 7.50 11.05
C ARG A 182 -17.13 7.76 11.67
N GLN A 183 -18.14 6.98 11.29
CA GLN A 183 -19.49 7.10 11.85
C GLN A 183 -19.62 6.30 13.16
N GLU A 184 -18.85 5.22 13.31
CA GLU A 184 -18.74 4.52 14.59
C GLU A 184 -17.99 5.41 15.59
N PRO A 185 -18.59 5.73 16.76
CA PRO A 185 -17.85 6.40 17.81
C PRO A 185 -16.65 5.53 18.19
N PRO A 186 -15.48 6.12 18.52
CA PRO A 186 -14.37 5.33 19.01
C PRO A 186 -14.89 4.51 20.19
N GLN A 187 -14.92 3.19 20.03
CA GLN A 187 -15.02 2.30 21.17
C GLN A 187 -13.74 2.59 21.94
N GLY A 188 -13.83 3.51 22.90
CA GLY A 188 -12.81 3.66 23.90
C GLY A 188 -12.60 2.27 24.47
N GLN A 189 -11.43 1.70 24.25
CA GLN A 189 -10.91 0.76 25.22
C GLN A 189 -10.79 1.58 26.50
N SER A 190 -11.88 1.64 27.26
CA SER A 190 -11.84 1.97 28.67
C SER A 190 -11.05 0.83 29.29
N HIS A 191 -9.72 0.94 29.26
CA HIS A 191 -8.95 0.40 30.36
C HIS A 191 -9.48 1.14 31.58
N SER A 192 -10.44 0.54 32.27
CA SER A 192 -10.80 0.94 33.61
C SER A 192 -9.52 0.80 34.42
N TYR A 193 -8.88 1.92 34.69
CA TYR A 193 -7.86 1.97 35.72
C TYR A 193 -8.57 1.57 37.01
N ASP A 194 -8.31 0.36 37.49
CA ASP A 194 -8.74 -0.08 38.80
C ASP A 194 -7.68 0.36 39.81
N PRO A 195 -7.92 1.42 40.61
CA PRO A 195 -6.95 1.89 41.59
C PRO A 195 -6.70 0.90 42.73
N ASN A 196 -7.42 -0.24 42.77
CA ASN A 196 -7.24 -1.30 43.75
C ASN A 196 -6.60 -2.57 43.17
N GLN A 197 -6.09 -2.55 41.94
CA GLN A 197 -5.23 -3.65 41.48
C GLN A 197 -3.88 -3.55 42.22
N ASP A 198 -3.70 -4.44 43.18
CA ASP A 198 -2.40 -4.74 43.78
C ASP A 198 -1.40 -5.02 42.65
N PHE A 199 -0.43 -4.12 42.50
CA PHE A 199 0.75 -4.34 41.66
C PHE A 199 1.51 -5.55 42.22
N LYS A 200 1.17 -6.75 41.76
CA LYS A 200 2.06 -7.89 41.90
C LYS A 200 3.22 -7.65 40.95
N PRO A 201 4.47 -7.55 41.43
CA PRO A 201 5.63 -7.51 40.54
C PRO A 201 5.55 -8.74 39.64
N GLN A 202 5.57 -8.52 38.32
CA GLN A 202 5.72 -9.62 37.38
C GLN A 202 7.04 -10.30 37.68
N GLU A 203 6.99 -11.58 38.04
CA GLU A 203 8.20 -12.40 38.17
C GLU A 203 8.94 -12.38 36.82
N PRO A 204 10.27 -12.17 36.83
CA PRO A 204 11.04 -12.23 35.60
C PRO A 204 10.86 -13.61 34.95
N PRO A 205 10.86 -13.70 33.61
CA PRO A 205 10.73 -14.98 32.94
C PRO A 205 11.85 -15.92 33.39
N PRO A 206 11.57 -17.23 33.54
CA PRO A 206 12.56 -18.18 34.00
C PRO A 206 13.75 -18.19 33.04
N SER A 207 14.96 -18.11 33.61
CA SER A 207 16.20 -18.28 32.86
C SER A 207 16.34 -19.74 32.48
N ASP A 208 16.31 -20.04 31.18
CA ASP A 208 16.72 -21.34 30.64
C ASP A 208 18.23 -21.51 30.86
N ASN A 209 18.61 -22.00 32.04
CA ASN A 209 19.88 -22.67 32.25
C ASN A 209 19.56 -24.16 32.35
N ALA A 210 19.75 -24.86 31.23
CA ALA A 210 19.82 -26.30 31.22
C ALA A 210 21.08 -26.74 31.97
N ASP A 211 20.88 -27.27 33.17
CA ASP A 211 21.86 -28.11 33.85
C ASP A 211 22.08 -29.37 33.01
N GLY A 212 23.31 -29.54 32.52
CA GLY A 212 23.83 -30.81 32.03
C GLY A 212 24.61 -31.48 33.13
N ASP A 213 23.95 -32.45 33.77
CA ASP A 213 24.42 -33.69 34.38
C ASP A 213 25.72 -33.72 35.21
N ASP A 214 25.51 -34.13 36.46
CA ASP A 214 26.45 -34.74 37.40
C ASP A 214 27.27 -35.89 36.79
N ASP A 215 28.56 -35.99 37.13
CA ASP A 215 29.15 -37.09 37.93
C ASP A 215 30.68 -36.95 37.98
N ASP A 216 31.27 -36.79 39.17
CA ASP A 216 32.32 -37.71 39.66
C ASP A 216 32.65 -37.38 41.12
N SER A 217 32.46 -38.38 41.97
CA SER A 217 32.70 -38.33 43.40
C SER A 217 33.99 -39.08 43.71
N GLY A 218 34.98 -38.38 44.28
CA GLY A 218 36.24 -38.98 44.66
C GLY A 218 37.02 -38.14 45.66
N VAL A 219 36.59 -38.15 46.92
CA VAL A 219 37.41 -37.72 48.06
C VAL A 219 38.08 -38.96 48.64
N ASP A 220 39.41 -39.01 48.65
CA ASP A 220 40.12 -39.65 49.77
C ASP A 220 41.43 -38.92 50.08
N ASN A 221 41.60 -38.65 51.38
CA ASN A 221 42.70 -37.94 52.00
C ASN A 221 43.85 -38.90 52.28
N GLY A 222 45.08 -38.53 51.92
CA GLY A 222 46.27 -39.30 52.25
C GLY A 222 47.53 -38.46 52.40
N ASN A 223 47.72 -37.91 53.60
CA ASN A 223 48.97 -37.73 54.36
C ASN A 223 50.33 -37.80 53.57
N GLY A 224 51.17 -36.76 53.66
CA GLY A 224 52.59 -36.80 53.24
C GLY A 224 53.47 -37.68 54.18
N PRO A 225 54.81 -37.53 54.27
CA PRO A 225 55.82 -36.84 53.45
C PRO A 225 56.91 -37.81 52.91
N VAL A 226 57.78 -37.42 51.97
CA VAL A 226 59.22 -37.02 52.05
C VAL A 226 59.71 -36.80 50.62
#